data_AF-A0A1D8K4L5-F1
#
_entry.id   AF-A0A1D8K4L5-F1
#
_cell.length_a   1.000
_cell.length_b   1.000
_cell.length_c   1.000
_cell.angle_alpha   90.00
_cell.angle_beta   90.00
_cell.angle_gamma   90.00
#
_symmetry.space_group_name_H-M   'P 1'
#
loop_
_entity.id
_entity.type
_entity.pdbx_description
1 polymer ?
#
loop_
_entity_poly.entity_id
_entity_poly.type
_entity_poly.pdbx_seq_one_letter_code
_entity_poly.pdbx_strand_id
1 'polypeptide(L)'
;MLWLDNRHRVIAFEELFQGTIDGCSVYPREVVRKALEHNAAACILAHNHPSGVTEPSRADQSITDKLKQALGQIDVRVLDHLIIGGAEVTSMAERGML
;
A
#
# COMPACT_ATOMS: atom_id res chain seq x y z
N MET A 1 -1.84 -1.20 5.81
CA MET A 1 -1.73 0.18 5.30
C MET A 1 -1.25 1.06 6.44
N LEU A 2 -0.19 1.84 6.22
CA LEU A 2 0.21 2.92 7.13
C LEU A 2 -0.33 4.24 6.59
N TRP A 3 -1.03 4.99 7.44
CA TRP A 3 -1.51 6.33 7.15
C TRP A 3 -0.57 7.35 7.77
N LEU A 4 -0.25 8.42 7.04
CA LEU A 4 0.73 9.42 7.46
C LEU A 4 0.20 10.85 7.33
N ASP A 5 0.68 11.73 8.21
CA ASP A 5 0.49 13.16 8.08
C ASP A 5 1.44 13.80 7.04
N ASN A 6 1.33 15.12 6.85
CA ASN A 6 2.14 15.85 5.88
C ASN A 6 3.65 15.95 6.24
N ARG A 7 4.02 15.57 7.47
CA ARG A 7 5.41 15.43 7.92
C ARG A 7 5.87 13.97 7.92
N HIS A 8 5.11 13.09 7.27
CA HIS A 8 5.34 11.65 7.19
C HIS A 8 5.41 10.97 8.56
N ARG A 9 4.66 11.46 9.54
CA ARG A 9 4.48 10.78 10.82
C ARG A 9 3.31 9.82 10.70
N VAL A 10 3.47 8.60 11.21
CA VAL A 10 2.39 7.62 11.26
C VAL A 10 1.27 8.15 12.15
N ILE A 11 0.07 8.23 11.61
CA ILE A 11 -1.14 8.63 12.34
C ILE A 11 -2.06 7.45 12.61
N ALA A 12 -2.00 6.42 11.76
CA ALA A 12 -2.76 5.20 11.94
C ALA A 12 -2.13 4.03 11.16
N PHE A 13 -2.44 2.81 11.60
CA PHE A 13 -2.17 1.58 10.87
C PHE A 13 -3.45 0.77 10.80
N GLU A 14 -3.77 0.27 9.61
CA GLU A 14 -4.99 -0.52 9.39
C GLU A 14 -4.73 -1.66 8.40
N GLU A 15 -5.18 -2.86 8.77
CA GLU A 15 -5.26 -4.00 7.87
C GLU A 15 -6.55 -3.87 7.06
N LEU A 16 -6.45 -3.37 5.84
CA LEU A 16 -7.61 -3.07 5.00
C LEU A 16 -8.15 -4.30 4.28
N PHE A 17 -7.27 -5.25 3.98
CA PHE A 17 -7.62 -6.44 3.22
C PHE A 17 -6.80 -7.62 3.71
N GLN A 18 -7.47 -8.74 3.82
CA GLN A 18 -6.86 -10.03 4.10
C GLN A 18 -7.00 -10.90 2.85
N GLY A 19 -5.88 -11.35 2.32
CA GLY A 19 -5.87 -12.22 1.13
C GLY A 19 -6.41 -13.61 1.42
N THR A 20 -6.84 -14.30 0.38
CA THR A 20 -7.05 -15.75 0.39
C THR A 20 -5.88 -16.45 -0.29
N ILE A 21 -5.94 -17.77 -0.43
CA ILE A 21 -4.94 -18.57 -1.17
C ILE A 21 -4.83 -18.09 -2.63
N ASP A 22 -5.94 -17.66 -3.23
CA ASP A 22 -6.02 -17.28 -4.65
C ASP A 22 -5.75 -15.78 -4.90
N GLY A 23 -5.50 -15.00 -3.85
CA GLY A 23 -5.18 -13.58 -3.92
C GLY A 23 -6.06 -12.69 -3.04
N CYS A 24 -5.86 -11.38 -3.17
CA CYS A 24 -6.56 -10.38 -2.36
C CYS A 24 -7.26 -9.36 -3.27
N SER A 25 -8.58 -9.22 -3.11
CA SER A 25 -9.31 -8.14 -3.78
C SER A 25 -9.12 -6.83 -3.03
N VAL A 26 -8.45 -5.88 -3.68
CA VAL A 26 -8.25 -4.52 -3.16
C VAL A 26 -9.20 -3.56 -3.88
N TYR A 27 -10.05 -2.88 -3.13
CA TYR A 27 -11.03 -1.95 -3.67
C TYR A 27 -10.61 -0.50 -3.40
N PRO A 28 -10.23 0.29 -4.44
CA PRO A 28 -9.78 1.67 -4.23
C PRO A 28 -10.76 2.56 -3.47
N ARG A 29 -12.07 2.36 -3.66
CA ARG A 29 -13.12 3.09 -2.91
C ARG A 29 -12.96 2.98 -1.39
N GLU A 30 -12.60 1.79 -0.88
CA GLU A 30 -12.44 1.58 0.56
C GLU A 30 -11.15 2.21 1.04
N VAL A 31 -10.07 2.13 0.24
CA VAL A 31 -8.80 2.78 0.55
C VAL A 31 -8.96 4.31 0.60
N VAL A 32 -9.63 4.90 -0.38
CA VAL A 32 -9.94 6.34 -0.44
C VAL A 32 -10.78 6.77 0.76
N ARG A 33 -11.85 6.02 1.08
CA ARG A 33 -12.69 6.28 2.25
C ARG A 33 -11.85 6.31 3.53
N LYS A 34 -10.97 5.32 3.72
CA LYS A 34 -10.10 5.24 4.89
C LYS A 34 -9.05 6.35 4.95
N ALA A 35 -8.47 6.73 3.82
CA ALA A 35 -7.56 7.86 3.77
C ALA A 35 -8.23 9.16 4.26
N LEU A 36 -9.49 9.39 3.84
CA LEU A 36 -10.29 10.54 4.28
C LEU A 36 -10.69 10.43 5.75
N GLU A 37 -11.12 9.26 6.24
CA GLU A 37 -11.46 9.03 7.66
C GLU A 37 -10.29 9.38 8.59
N HIS A 38 -9.06 9.02 8.21
CA HIS A 38 -7.85 9.32 8.98
C HIS A 38 -7.27 10.71 8.72
N ASN A 39 -7.82 11.50 7.78
CA ASN A 39 -7.22 12.76 7.30
C ASN A 39 -5.75 12.57 6.86
N ALA A 40 -5.46 11.46 6.20
CA ALA A 40 -4.11 11.13 5.76
C ALA A 40 -3.65 12.07 4.64
N ALA A 41 -2.39 12.53 4.69
CA ALA A 41 -1.74 13.25 3.60
C ALA A 41 -0.84 12.35 2.74
N ALA A 42 -0.58 11.14 3.23
CA ALA A 42 0.22 10.12 2.58
C ALA A 42 -0.09 8.73 3.13
N CYS A 43 0.29 7.68 2.39
CA CYS A 43 0.20 6.30 2.84
C CYS A 43 1.38 5.45 2.37
N ILE A 44 1.63 4.35 3.08
CA ILE A 44 2.52 3.26 2.67
C ILE A 44 1.71 1.96 2.65
N LEU A 45 1.74 1.26 1.51
CA LEU A 45 1.17 -0.08 1.39
C LEU A 45 2.16 -1.07 1.99
N ALA A 46 1.65 -2.07 2.69
CA ALA A 46 2.43 -3.19 3.19
C ALA A 46 1.66 -4.47 2.88
N HIS A 47 2.30 -5.36 2.13
CA HIS A 47 1.73 -6.64 1.73
C HIS A 47 2.68 -7.77 2.12
N ASN A 48 2.13 -8.80 2.76
CA ASN A 48 2.91 -9.97 3.17
C ASN A 48 2.82 -11.05 2.08
N HIS A 49 3.97 -11.57 1.65
CA HIS A 49 4.07 -12.79 0.84
C HIS A 49 4.38 -13.98 1.74
N PRO A 50 3.41 -14.90 2.00
CA PRO A 50 3.65 -16.07 2.84
C PRO A 50 4.72 -17.03 2.30
N SER A 51 5.01 -16.96 0.99
CA SER A 51 6.09 -17.72 0.34
C SER A 51 7.49 -17.26 0.76
N GLY A 52 7.61 -16.09 1.37
CA GLY A 52 8.88 -15.45 1.71
C GLY A 52 9.56 -14.71 0.55
N VAL A 53 9.06 -14.85 -0.68
CA VAL A 53 9.63 -14.18 -1.86
C VAL A 53 9.19 -12.72 -1.89
N THR A 54 10.13 -11.77 -1.91
CA THR A 54 9.81 -10.33 -1.89
C THR A 54 9.78 -9.67 -3.27
N GLU A 55 9.95 -10.43 -4.34
CA GLU A 55 9.84 -9.91 -5.70
C GLU A 55 8.40 -9.44 -5.98
N PRO A 56 8.17 -8.16 -6.34
CA PRO A 56 6.83 -7.65 -6.61
C PRO A 56 6.20 -8.35 -7.82
N SER A 57 5.02 -8.92 -7.63
CA SER A 57 4.26 -9.54 -8.72
C SER A 57 3.67 -8.47 -9.65
N ARG A 58 3.16 -8.91 -10.82
CA ARG A 58 2.37 -8.01 -11.69
C ARG A 58 1.09 -7.51 -11.01
N ALA A 59 0.52 -8.31 -10.11
CA ALA A 59 -0.65 -7.90 -9.34
C ALA A 59 -0.30 -6.77 -8.36
N ASP A 60 0.86 -6.86 -7.69
CA ASP A 60 1.36 -5.81 -6.79
C ASP A 60 1.59 -4.50 -7.54
N GLN A 61 2.23 -4.56 -8.71
CA GLN A 61 2.42 -3.38 -9.57
C GLN A 61 1.08 -2.77 -10.00
N SER A 62 0.18 -3.60 -10.53
CA SER A 62 -1.13 -3.13 -11.01
C SER A 62 -1.97 -2.50 -9.88
N ILE A 63 -1.94 -3.07 -8.67
CA ILE A 63 -2.70 -2.48 -7.56
C ILE A 63 -2.05 -1.19 -7.04
N THR A 64 -0.72 -1.13 -7.02
CA THR A 64 0.03 0.08 -6.66
C THR A 64 -0.34 1.23 -7.58
N ASP A 65 -0.31 1.01 -8.89
CA ASP A 65 -0.67 2.02 -9.89
C ASP A 65 -2.11 2.50 -9.70
N LYS A 66 -3.04 1.55 -9.52
CA LYS A 66 -4.46 1.86 -9.33
C LYS A 66 -4.71 2.69 -8.07
N LEU A 67 -4.03 2.36 -6.97
CA LEU A 67 -4.16 3.09 -5.71
C LEU A 67 -3.45 4.45 -5.77
N LYS A 68 -2.28 4.54 -6.40
CA LYS A 68 -1.58 5.81 -6.62
C LYS A 68 -2.44 6.78 -7.42
N GLN A 69 -3.07 6.32 -8.50
CA GLN A 69 -3.98 7.14 -9.30
C GLN A 69 -5.19 7.60 -8.49
N ALA A 70 -5.87 6.67 -7.79
CA ALA A 70 -7.08 6.97 -7.03
C ALA A 70 -6.83 7.93 -5.85
N LEU A 71 -5.79 7.67 -5.06
CA LEU A 71 -5.42 8.50 -3.92
C LEU A 71 -4.85 9.85 -4.37
N GLY A 72 -4.16 9.90 -5.51
CA GLY A 72 -3.70 11.14 -6.12
C GLY A 72 -4.83 12.10 -6.51
N GLN A 73 -6.06 11.61 -6.77
CA GLN A 73 -7.21 12.49 -7.03
C GLN A 73 -7.67 13.28 -5.79
N ILE A 74 -7.23 12.88 -4.60
CA ILE A 74 -7.58 13.53 -3.33
C ILE A 74 -6.34 13.99 -2.56
N ASP A 75 -5.24 14.23 -3.28
CA ASP A 75 -3.97 14.73 -2.73
C ASP A 75 -3.32 13.83 -1.65
N VAL A 76 -3.64 12.53 -1.65
CA VAL A 76 -2.99 11.55 -0.77
C VAL A 76 -1.89 10.83 -1.54
N ARG A 77 -0.65 11.01 -1.09
CA ARG A 77 0.53 10.43 -1.76
C ARG A 77 0.76 8.97 -1.34
N VAL A 78 0.93 8.09 -2.29
CA VAL A 78 1.50 6.76 -2.04
C VAL A 78 3.02 6.91 -2.00
N LEU A 79 3.63 6.79 -0.81
CA LEU A 79 5.07 6.98 -0.64
C LEU A 79 5.86 5.71 -0.93
N ASP A 80 5.28 4.55 -0.61
CA ASP A 80 5.91 3.27 -0.86
C ASP A 80 4.88 2.13 -0.90
N HIS A 81 5.30 1.00 -1.46
CA HIS A 81 4.68 -0.30 -1.30
C HIS A 81 5.74 -1.32 -0.90
N LEU A 82 5.64 -1.76 0.36
CA LEU A 82 6.53 -2.74 0.96
C LEU A 82 5.99 -4.16 0.76
N ILE A 83 6.77 -5.00 0.10
CA ILE A 83 6.51 -6.45 -0.02
C ILE A 83 7.35 -7.17 1.05
N ILE A 84 6.68 -7.81 1.99
CA ILE A 84 7.27 -8.39 3.20
C ILE A 84 7.28 -9.92 3.08
N GLY A 85 8.47 -10.52 3.05
CA GLY A 85 8.70 -11.97 2.93
C GLY A 85 9.22 -12.60 4.22
N GLY A 86 8.86 -12.04 5.38
CA GLY A 86 9.43 -12.42 6.67
C GLY A 86 10.64 -11.56 7.01
N ALA A 87 11.86 -12.11 6.92
CA ALA A 87 13.09 -11.37 7.23
C ALA A 87 13.51 -10.42 6.10
N GLU A 88 13.05 -10.67 4.88
CA GLU A 88 13.30 -9.81 3.73
C GLU A 88 12.12 -8.87 3.49
N VAL A 89 12.43 -7.65 3.07
CA VAL A 89 11.44 -6.65 2.64
C VAL A 89 11.96 -5.99 1.36
N THR A 90 11.10 -5.88 0.35
CA THR A 90 11.37 -5.09 -0.85
C THR A 90 10.53 -3.81 -0.81
N SER A 91 11.19 -2.65 -0.95
CA SER A 91 10.54 -1.38 -1.27
C SER A 91 10.38 -1.24 -2.78
N MET A 92 9.15 -1.03 -3.25
CA MET A 92 8.91 -0.72 -4.66
C MET A 92 9.41 0.69 -5.02
N ALA A 93 9.39 1.64 -4.08
CA ALA A 93 9.94 2.98 -4.29
C ALA A 93 11.45 2.95 -4.55
N GLU A 94 12.21 2.24 -3.71
CA GLU A 94 13.66 2.12 -3.86
C GLU A 94 14.05 1.43 -5.18
N ARG A 95 13.19 0.54 -5.69
CA ARG A 95 13.37 -0.13 -6.98
C ARG A 95 12.92 0.72 -8.18
N GLY A 96 12.41 1.93 -7.98
CA GLY A 96 11.93 2.81 -9.06
C GLY A 96 10.64 2.31 -9.73
N MET A 97 9.82 1.53 -9.01
CA MET A 97 8.61 0.89 -9.52
C MET A 97 7.33 1.60 -9.09
N LEU A 98 7.39 2.89 -8.76
CA LEU A 98 6.30 3.61 -8.09
C LEU A 98 5.78 4.81 -8.88
#